data_AF-A0ABD1WL87-F1
#
_entry.id   AF-A0ABD1WL87-F1
#
_cell.length_a   1.000
_cell.length_b   1.000
_cell.length_c   1.000
_cell.angle_alpha   90.00
_cell.angle_beta   90.00
_cell.angle_gamma   90.00
#
_symmetry.space_group_name_H-M   'P 1'
#
loop_
_entity.id
_entity.type
_entity.pdbx_description
1 polymer ?
#
loop_
_entity_poly.entity_id
_entity_poly.type
_entity_poly.pdbx_seq_one_letter_code
_entity_poly.pdbx_strand_id
1 'polypeptide(L)'
;MHDIIHFKNRFNTIDEDGRVFTFNHSHPESLECIFTPTSQSDLVSNGKIYLVESPEGDFLKISRMTYVDHFVTYAQRTLKFDVWKLLEVEGKVDWQPLDNLGNVVLFLGDNHSISAVASDFF
;
A
#
# COMPACT_ATOMS: atom_id res chain seq x y z
N MET A 1 8.56 -4.88 6.89
CA MET A 1 9.11 -3.90 5.94
C MET A 1 8.13 -2.74 5.83
N HIS A 2 8.62 -1.50 5.91
CA HIS A 2 7.81 -0.28 5.81
C HIS A 2 7.78 0.26 4.37
N ASP A 3 6.75 1.01 4.02
CA ASP A 3 6.73 1.82 2.79
C ASP A 3 6.24 3.24 3.09
N ILE A 4 6.67 4.20 2.27
CA ILE A 4 6.37 5.63 2.43
C ILE A 4 6.04 6.27 1.08
N ILE A 5 5.02 7.14 1.09
CA ILE A 5 4.62 7.92 -0.07
C ILE A 5 4.38 9.38 0.31
N HIS A 6 4.69 10.30 -0.61
CA HIS A 6 4.22 11.67 -0.54
C HIS A 6 2.89 11.78 -1.29
N PHE A 7 1.81 12.09 -0.57
CA PHE A 7 0.45 12.16 -1.10
C PHE A 7 -0.28 13.38 -0.54
N LYS A 8 -0.92 14.17 -1.42
CA LYS A 8 -1.67 15.39 -1.05
C LYS A 8 -0.92 16.29 -0.05
N ASN A 9 0.35 16.58 -0.34
CA ASN A 9 1.24 17.44 0.48
C ASN A 9 1.55 16.90 1.89
N ARG A 10 1.38 15.59 2.11
CA ARG A 10 1.71 14.90 3.36
C ARG A 10 2.52 13.64 3.07
N PHE A 11 3.35 13.25 4.02
CA PHE A 11 4.00 11.95 4.00
C PHE A 11 3.10 10.94 4.71
N ASN A 12 2.86 9.81 4.05
CA ASN A 12 2.11 8.70 4.60
C ASN A 12 3.01 7.47 4.63
N THR A 13 3.06 6.79 5.75
CA THR A 13 3.86 5.56 5.94
C THR A 13 2.97 4.45 6.46
N ILE A 14 3.30 3.21 6.09
CA ILE A 14 2.64 2.01 6.60
C ILE A 14 3.66 1.12 7.30
N ASP A 15 3.28 0.63 8.48
CA ASP A 15 4.11 -0.29 9.25
C ASP A 15 3.87 -1.76 8.93
N GLU A 16 4.69 -2.64 9.52
CA GLU A 16 4.59 -4.09 9.33
C GLU A 16 3.27 -4.65 9.87
N ASP A 17 2.68 -3.96 10.85
CA ASP A 17 1.38 -4.27 11.41
C ASP A 17 0.24 -3.70 10.54
N GLY A 18 0.52 -3.01 9.43
CA GLY A 18 -0.47 -2.40 8.55
C GLY A 18 -1.07 -1.10 9.06
N ARG A 19 -0.53 -0.50 10.11
CA ARG A 19 -0.95 0.83 10.61
C ARG A 19 -0.48 1.92 9.67
N VAL A 20 -1.33 2.91 9.44
CA VAL A 20 -1.01 4.06 8.57
C VAL A 20 -0.77 5.28 9.43
N PHE A 21 0.36 5.93 9.21
CA PHE A 21 0.70 7.20 9.84
C PHE A 21 0.83 8.28 8.77
N THR A 22 0.33 9.46 9.07
CA THR A 22 0.54 10.67 8.27
C THR A 22 1.35 11.68 9.07
N PHE A 23 2.21 12.45 8.40
CA PHE A 23 2.82 13.64 9.00
C PHE A 23 3.07 14.73 7.95
N ASN A 24 3.03 15.98 8.41
CA ASN A 24 3.36 17.15 7.63
C ASN A 24 4.84 17.51 7.84
N HIS A 25 5.62 17.56 6.77
CA HIS A 25 7.04 17.91 6.84
C HIS A 25 7.29 19.32 7.40
N SER A 26 6.34 20.24 7.25
CA SER A 26 6.44 21.61 7.80
C SER A 26 6.17 21.67 9.31
N HIS A 27 5.58 20.62 9.90
CA HIS A 27 5.19 20.54 11.31
C HIS A 27 5.49 19.13 11.84
N PRO A 28 6.76 18.81 12.18
CA PRO A 28 7.17 17.45 12.54
C PRO A 28 6.36 16.81 13.69
N GLU A 29 5.78 17.62 14.58
CA GLU A 29 4.87 17.22 15.65
C GLU A 29 3.51 16.70 15.18
N SER A 30 3.20 16.79 13.89
CA SER A 30 1.91 16.38 13.30
C SER A 30 1.78 14.89 12.98
N LEU A 31 2.64 14.04 13.56
CA LEU A 31 2.55 12.59 13.37
C LEU A 31 1.22 12.07 13.94
N GLU A 32 0.40 11.53 13.06
CA GLU A 32 -0.93 11.04 13.38
C GLU A 32 -1.10 9.62 12.85
N CYS A 33 -1.56 8.69 13.71
CA CYS A 33 -1.98 7.36 13.27
C CYS A 33 -3.44 7.44 12.78
N ILE A 34 -3.63 7.37 11.47
CA ILE A 34 -4.96 7.54 10.84
C ILE A 34 -5.67 6.21 10.64
N PHE A 35 -4.95 5.08 10.70
CA PHE A 35 -5.54 3.76 10.55
C PHE A 35 -4.80 2.73 11.39
N THR A 36 -5.55 1.92 12.13
CA THR A 36 -5.04 0.75 12.84
C THR A 36 -5.91 -0.46 12.46
N PRO A 37 -5.33 -1.54 11.94
CA PRO A 37 -6.06 -2.78 11.67
C PRO A 37 -6.81 -3.30 12.89
N THR A 38 -8.03 -3.78 12.69
CA THR A 38 -8.87 -4.29 13.79
C THR A 38 -9.01 -5.81 13.78
N SER A 39 -8.59 -6.49 12.71
CA SER A 39 -8.70 -7.94 12.57
C SER A 39 -7.37 -8.59 12.15
N GLN A 40 -7.22 -9.88 12.48
CA GLN A 40 -6.02 -10.63 12.11
C GLN A 40 -5.90 -10.88 10.60
N SER A 41 -7.02 -10.83 9.86
CA SER A 41 -7.05 -10.89 8.39
C SER A 41 -6.46 -9.66 7.71
N ASP A 42 -6.36 -8.54 8.42
CA ASP A 42 -5.76 -7.31 7.91
C ASP A 42 -4.22 -7.34 8.02
N LEU A 43 -3.66 -8.31 8.77
CA LEU A 43 -2.22 -8.47 8.96
C LEU A 43 -1.63 -9.30 7.81
N VAL A 44 -0.57 -8.79 7.20
CA VAL A 44 0.16 -9.51 6.14
C VAL A 44 1.17 -10.45 6.78
N SER A 45 0.83 -11.74 6.86
CA SER A 45 1.65 -12.71 7.60
C SER A 45 2.94 -13.16 6.89
N ASN A 46 3.13 -12.89 5.59
CA ASN A 46 4.34 -13.27 4.82
C ASN A 46 4.52 -12.47 3.50
N GLY A 47 4.54 -11.15 3.58
CA GLY A 47 4.50 -10.30 2.38
C GLY A 47 5.08 -8.91 2.54
N LYS A 48 5.00 -8.12 1.47
CA LYS A 48 5.35 -6.69 1.46
C LYS A 48 4.11 -5.87 1.16
N ILE A 49 3.95 -4.76 1.88
CA ILE A 49 2.94 -3.75 1.61
C ILE A 49 3.58 -2.61 0.83
N TYR A 50 2.85 -2.08 -0.15
CA TYR A 50 3.24 -0.92 -0.94
C TYR A 50 2.16 0.15 -0.87
N LEU A 51 2.57 1.41 -0.87
CA LEU A 51 1.70 2.58 -0.96
C LEU A 51 1.90 3.26 -2.31
N VAL A 52 0.80 3.54 -3.01
CA VAL A 52 0.83 4.13 -4.36
C VAL A 52 -0.31 5.14 -4.49
N GLU A 53 -0.03 6.27 -5.15
CA GLU A 53 -1.07 7.18 -5.63
C GLU A 53 -1.47 6.76 -7.04
N SER A 54 -2.77 6.61 -7.32
CA SER A 54 -3.29 6.32 -8.66
C SER A 54 -3.24 7.56 -9.57
N PRO A 55 -3.31 7.41 -10.90
CA PRO A 55 -3.40 8.56 -11.81
C PRO A 55 -4.61 9.47 -11.54
N GLU A 56 -5.69 8.91 -10.99
CA GLU A 56 -6.90 9.62 -10.57
C GLU A 56 -6.78 10.28 -9.18
N GLY A 57 -5.65 10.11 -8.48
CA GLY A 57 -5.39 10.68 -7.15
C GLY A 57 -5.94 9.84 -5.99
N ASP A 58 -6.18 8.54 -6.21
CA ASP A 58 -6.58 7.62 -5.15
C ASP A 58 -5.36 7.11 -4.36
N PHE A 59 -5.52 6.98 -3.05
CA PHE A 59 -4.49 6.38 -2.19
C PHE A 59 -4.69 4.87 -2.13
N LEU A 60 -3.73 4.13 -2.68
CA LEU A 60 -3.80 2.67 -2.80
C LEU A 60 -2.81 1.99 -1.85
N LYS A 61 -3.28 0.92 -1.23
CA LYS A 61 -2.46 -0.08 -0.54
C LYS A 61 -2.42 -1.33 -1.38
N ILE A 62 -1.23 -1.89 -1.57
CA ILE A 62 -1.03 -3.15 -2.27
C ILE A 62 -0.33 -4.12 -1.34
N SER A 63 -0.91 -5.31 -1.15
CA SER A 63 -0.26 -6.38 -0.39
C SER A 63 0.19 -7.45 -1.36
N ARG A 64 1.50 -7.67 -1.41
CA ARG A 64 2.11 -8.79 -2.12
C ARG A 64 2.29 -9.96 -1.16
N MET A 65 1.53 -11.02 -1.37
CA MET A 65 1.71 -12.26 -0.63
C MET A 65 2.79 -13.12 -1.29
N THR A 66 3.72 -13.61 -0.49
CA THR A 66 4.80 -14.47 -0.98
C THR A 66 4.79 -15.83 -0.32
N TYR A 67 5.30 -16.82 -1.05
CA TYR A 67 5.61 -18.14 -0.55
C TYR A 67 7.12 -18.35 -0.63
N VAL A 68 7.71 -18.84 0.45
CA VAL A 68 9.13 -19.24 0.47
C VAL A 68 9.20 -20.71 0.08
N ASP A 69 9.80 -20.99 -1.07
CA ASP A 69 10.12 -22.36 -1.45
C ASP A 69 11.34 -22.84 -0.66
N HIS A 70 11.09 -23.66 0.37
CA HIS A 70 12.14 -24.20 1.23
C HIS A 70 12.95 -25.33 0.57
N PHE A 71 12.54 -25.83 -0.61
CA PHE A 71 13.20 -26.93 -1.31
C PHE A 71 14.15 -26.44 -2.40
N VAL A 72 13.95 -25.22 -2.92
CA VAL A 72 14.80 -24.63 -3.96
C VAL A 72 15.24 -23.23 -3.53
N THR A 73 16.45 -23.13 -2.97
CA THR A 73 17.20 -21.86 -2.80
C THR A 73 16.54 -20.76 -1.94
N TYR A 74 15.55 -21.06 -1.10
CA TYR A 74 14.77 -20.06 -0.35
C TYR A 74 14.15 -18.97 -1.27
N ALA A 75 13.84 -19.34 -2.51
CA ALA A 75 13.30 -18.40 -3.48
C ALA A 75 11.90 -17.94 -3.03
N GLN A 76 11.71 -16.62 -2.88
CA GLN A 76 10.41 -16.03 -2.65
C GLN A 76 9.64 -15.94 -3.97
N ARG A 77 8.50 -16.63 -4.05
CA ARG A 77 7.58 -16.52 -5.18
C ARG A 77 6.37 -15.70 -4.76
N THR A 78 5.96 -14.77 -5.63
CA THR A 78 4.70 -14.05 -5.45
C THR A 78 3.54 -15.00 -5.70
N LEU A 79 2.63 -15.10 -4.74
CA LEU A 79 1.39 -15.87 -4.90
C LEU A 79 0.28 -15.02 -5.50
N LYS A 80 0.06 -13.84 -4.93
CA LYS A 80 -0.97 -12.89 -5.37
C LYS A 80 -0.66 -11.48 -4.92
N PHE A 81 -1.37 -10.55 -5.54
CA PHE A 81 -1.52 -9.18 -5.09
C PHE A 81 -2.98 -8.96 -4.73
N ASP A 82 -3.21 -8.33 -3.60
CA ASP A 82 -4.50 -7.75 -3.27
C ASP A 82 -4.31 -6.23 -3.24
N VAL A 83 -5.30 -5.48 -3.74
CA VAL A 83 -5.26 -4.02 -3.81
C VAL A 83 -6.45 -3.44 -3.07
N TRP A 84 -6.21 -2.36 -2.33
CA TRP A 84 -7.24 -1.62 -1.62
C TRP A 84 -7.10 -0.13 -1.87
N LYS A 85 -8.24 0.55 -1.90
CA LYS A 85 -8.35 2.00 -1.92
C LYS A 85 -8.66 2.51 -0.52
N LEU A 86 -7.99 3.58 -0.11
CA LEU A 86 -8.31 4.28 1.12
C LEU A 86 -9.67 4.98 0.96
N LEU A 87 -10.58 4.72 1.88
CA LEU A 87 -11.83 5.44 2.02
C LEU A 87 -11.81 6.26 3.31
N GLU A 88 -12.33 7.46 3.22
CA GLU A 88 -12.62 8.30 4.38
C GLU A 88 -14.13 8.54 4.41
N VAL A 89 -14.79 7.99 5.43
CA VAL A 89 -16.24 8.11 5.63
C VAL A 89 -16.48 8.67 7.02
N GLU A 90 -17.09 9.86 7.09
CA GLU A 90 -17.41 10.53 8.36
C GLU A 90 -16.20 10.69 9.30
N GLY A 91 -15.01 10.94 8.74
CA GLY A 91 -13.76 11.08 9.49
C GLY A 91 -13.14 9.77 9.96
N LYS A 92 -13.73 8.62 9.58
CA LYS A 92 -13.14 7.31 9.80
C LYS A 92 -12.46 6.82 8.52
N VAL A 93 -11.21 6.40 8.65
CA VAL A 93 -10.41 5.83 7.58
C VAL A 93 -10.60 4.32 7.53
N ASP A 94 -10.80 3.77 6.33
CA ASP A 94 -10.89 2.33 6.09
C ASP A 94 -10.34 1.95 4.70
N TRP A 95 -10.23 0.65 4.44
CA TRP A 95 -9.75 0.10 3.17
C TRP A 95 -10.85 -0.62 2.40
N GLN A 96 -11.12 -0.17 1.18
CA GLN A 96 -12.01 -0.87 0.26
C GLN A 96 -11.22 -1.77 -0.68
N PRO A 97 -11.46 -3.09 -0.72
CA PRO A 97 -10.82 -3.97 -1.69
C PRO A 97 -11.23 -3.61 -3.11
N LEU A 98 -10.27 -3.70 -4.04
CA LEU A 98 -10.48 -3.47 -5.47
C LEU A 98 -10.25 -4.77 -6.23
N ASP A 99 -11.25 -5.17 -7.02
CA ASP A 99 -11.17 -6.33 -7.93
C ASP A 99 -10.52 -5.99 -9.27
N ASN A 100 -10.45 -4.70 -9.61
CA ASN A 100 -9.91 -4.19 -10.87
C ASN A 100 -9.30 -2.79 -10.67
N LEU A 101 -8.23 -2.50 -11.41
CA LEU A 101 -7.56 -1.20 -11.44
C LEU A 101 -7.97 -0.33 -12.64
N GLY A 102 -8.76 -0.88 -13.57
CA GLY A 102 -9.16 -0.15 -14.76
C GLY A 102 -7.98 0.11 -15.69
N ASN A 103 -7.84 1.35 -16.17
CA ASN A 103 -6.76 1.74 -17.07
C ASN A 103 -5.49 2.16 -16.31
N VAL A 104 -5.11 1.41 -15.27
CA VAL A 104 -3.97 1.71 -14.40
C VAL A 104 -3.01 0.52 -14.38
N VAL A 105 -1.71 0.81 -14.51
CA VAL A 105 -0.60 -0.13 -14.33
C VAL A 105 0.22 0.24 -13.10
N LEU A 106 0.72 -0.75 -12.38
CA LEU A 106 1.52 -0.59 -11.17
C LEU A 106 2.96 -1.06 -11.40
N PHE A 107 3.93 -0.25 -10.99
CA PHE A 107 5.34 -0.62 -10.91
C PHE A 107 5.73 -0.66 -9.43
N LEU A 108 5.86 -1.88 -8.89
CA LEU A 108 6.10 -2.11 -7.46
C LEU A 108 7.56 -2.46 -7.23
N GLY A 109 8.30 -1.56 -6.56
CA GLY A 109 9.73 -1.69 -6.33
C GLY A 109 10.09 -1.87 -4.86
N ASP A 110 11.36 -2.21 -4.62
CA ASP A 110 11.87 -2.31 -3.26
C ASP A 110 12.00 -0.95 -2.56
N ASN A 111 12.41 0.07 -3.33
CA ASN A 111 12.62 1.43 -2.83
C ASN A 111 11.42 2.35 -3.02
N HIS A 112 10.78 2.30 -4.19
CA HIS A 112 9.65 3.16 -4.54
C HIS A 112 8.67 2.40 -5.43
N SER A 113 7.41 2.76 -5.29
CA SER A 113 6.32 2.25 -6.11
C SER A 113 5.61 3.41 -6.79
N ILE A 114 5.22 3.20 -8.05
CA ILE A 114 4.49 4.21 -8.84
C ILE A 114 3.33 3.54 -9.58
N SER A 115 2.35 4.35 -9.96
CA SER A 115 1.31 3.97 -10.91
C SER A 115 1.43 4.81 -12.18
N ALA A 116 0.84 4.33 -13.27
CA ALA A 116 0.70 5.07 -14.51
C ALA A 116 -0.57 4.62 -15.26
N VAL A 117 -0.96 5.37 -16.28
CA VAL A 117 -2.07 5.00 -17.17
C VAL A 117 -1.64 3.80 -18.01
N ALA A 118 -2.42 2.72 -18.00
CA ALA A 118 -2.04 1.47 -18.67
C ALA A 118 -1.97 1.62 -20.20
N SER A 119 -2.89 2.40 -20.79
CA SER A 119 -2.91 2.68 -22.23
C SER A 119 -1.68 3.41 -22.77
N ASP A 120 -0.81 3.95 -21.90
CA ASP A 120 0.46 4.57 -22.33
C ASP A 120 1.55 3.53 -22.64
N PHE A 121 1.34 2.26 -22.27
CA PHE A 121 2.31 1.17 -22.42
C PHE A 121 1.84 0.03 -23.34
N PHE A 122 0.54 -0.05 -23.62
CA PHE A 122 -0.09 -1.12 -24.41
C PHE A 122 -0.89 -0.54 -25.59
#